data_AF-A0A5K3EKZ8-F1
#
_entry.id   AF-A0A5K3EKZ8-F1
#
_cell.length_a   1.000
_cell.length_b   1.000
_cell.length_c   1.000
_cell.angle_alpha   90.00
_cell.angle_beta   90.00
_cell.angle_gamma   90.00
#
_symmetry.space_group_name_H-M   'P 1'
#
loop_
_entity.id
_entity.type
_entity.pdbx_description
1 polymer ?
#
loop_
_entity_poly.entity_id
_entity_poly.type
_entity_poly.pdbx_seq_one_letter_code
_entity_poly.pdbx_strand_id
1 'polypeptide(L)'
;MGTVIGTPTNVVLFGLVTDTYGPETTLSFGTWAAYGIPLSLILLLFVWAILGMIFIGPKKFFACKNPDKSREAAIRQILDEEKRSLGPIEWAEGSAIGILAVIVVLWVTRKPGVDGWAALVPSGFNKDGKSIPLTTDTQAAVLGTILVCAWPANNPFRRRQPTEQDIDPLEPVLPWKVAQSRCPWQVLFLIGGGFCLSRMCTVSQVVCSLSLAVVHEAVYGGMSVCAIQTREVGSSTSVALSRDKVAQSHRRVCVTASADHDRHGMAR
;
A
#
# COMPACT_ATOMS: atom_id res chain seq x y z
N MET A 1 -0.26 2.42 -7.39
CA MET A 1 -1.68 2.40 -6.98
C MET A 1 -2.20 1.01 -6.62
N GLY A 2 -1.75 -0.08 -7.24
CA GLY A 2 -2.30 -1.43 -6.98
C GLY A 2 -1.83 -2.14 -5.70
N THR A 3 -0.72 -1.72 -5.09
CA THR A 3 -0.13 -2.37 -3.89
C THR A 3 0.06 -1.38 -2.74
N VAL A 4 0.27 -1.89 -1.52
CA VAL A 4 0.42 -1.08 -0.30
C VAL A 4 1.63 -0.15 -0.39
N ILE A 5 2.77 -0.64 -0.91
CA ILE A 5 4.04 0.12 -1.01
C ILE A 5 4.00 1.14 -2.16
N GLY A 6 3.00 1.09 -3.04
CA GLY A 6 2.96 1.92 -4.24
C GLY A 6 2.75 3.41 -4.00
N THR A 7 2.12 3.81 -2.89
CA THR A 7 1.94 5.23 -2.52
C THR A 7 1.93 5.41 -1.00
N PRO A 8 2.45 6.55 -0.47
CA PRO A 8 2.44 6.81 0.97
C PRO A 8 1.04 6.76 1.59
N THR A 9 0.01 7.23 0.87
CA THR A 9 -1.38 7.21 1.32
C THR A 9 -1.90 5.79 1.57
N ASN A 10 -1.51 4.82 0.72
CA ASN A 10 -1.90 3.42 0.90
C ASN A 10 -1.27 2.82 2.16
N VAL A 11 0.00 3.15 2.43
CA VAL A 11 0.71 2.70 3.65
C VAL A 11 0.06 3.27 4.91
N VAL A 12 -0.28 4.56 4.91
CA VAL A 12 -0.96 5.22 6.05
C VAL A 12 -2.32 4.59 6.31
N LEU A 13 -3.12 4.38 5.26
CA LEU A 13 -4.43 3.74 5.38
C LEU A 13 -4.31 2.30 5.92
N PHE A 14 -3.36 1.53 5.39
CA PHE A 14 -3.08 0.17 5.85
C PHE A 14 -2.73 0.16 7.36
N GLY A 15 -1.87 1.09 7.80
CA GLY A 15 -1.51 1.22 9.21
C GLY A 15 -2.69 1.64 10.10
N LEU A 16 -3.52 2.59 9.65
CA LEU A 16 -4.71 3.03 10.39
C LEU A 16 -5.76 1.92 10.55
N VAL A 17 -6.01 1.14 9.49
CA VAL A 17 -6.96 0.01 9.54
C VAL A 17 -6.46 -1.05 10.52
N THR A 18 -5.15 -1.35 10.47
CA THR A 18 -4.52 -2.31 11.39
C THR A 18 -4.58 -1.84 12.85
N ASP A 19 -4.34 -0.55 13.12
CA ASP A 19 -4.42 0.04 14.47
C ASP A 19 -5.85 0.09 15.00
N THR A 20 -6.85 0.35 14.14
CA THR A 20 -8.25 0.54 14.55
C THR A 20 -9.01 -0.79 14.74
N TYR A 21 -8.82 -1.74 13.82
CA TYR A 21 -9.61 -2.98 13.77
C TYR A 21 -8.85 -4.21 14.32
N GLY A 22 -7.57 -4.06 14.66
CA GLY A 22 -6.77 -5.09 15.29
C GLY A 22 -6.32 -6.23 14.36
N PRO A 23 -5.57 -7.20 14.92
CA PRO A 23 -4.90 -8.29 14.18
C PRO A 23 -5.85 -9.38 13.66
N GLU A 24 -7.14 -9.33 14.02
CA GLU A 24 -8.19 -10.24 13.51
C GLU A 24 -8.65 -9.88 12.08
N THR A 25 -8.14 -8.77 11.54
CA THR A 25 -8.40 -8.41 10.14
C THR A 25 -7.61 -9.32 9.21
N THR A 26 -8.28 -9.92 8.21
CA THR A 26 -7.66 -10.71 7.13
C THR A 26 -6.86 -9.83 6.13
N LEU A 27 -6.53 -8.60 6.55
CA LEU A 27 -5.86 -7.59 5.74
C LEU A 27 -4.36 -7.89 5.69
N SER A 28 -3.96 -8.67 4.70
CA SER A 28 -2.55 -8.90 4.37
C SER A 28 -2.14 -8.08 3.15
N PHE A 29 -0.84 -7.91 2.95
CA PHE A 29 -0.31 -7.35 1.70
C PHE A 29 -0.87 -8.07 0.46
N GLY A 30 -0.95 -9.41 0.50
CA GLY A 30 -1.52 -10.23 -0.56
C GLY A 30 -3.00 -9.94 -0.81
N THR A 31 -3.82 -9.85 0.26
CA THR A 31 -5.26 -9.51 0.15
C THR A 31 -5.45 -8.11 -0.44
N TRP A 32 -4.63 -7.14 -0.01
CA TRP A 32 -4.67 -5.78 -0.54
C TRP A 32 -4.31 -5.74 -2.03
N ALA A 33 -3.23 -6.43 -2.42
CA ALA A 33 -2.81 -6.52 -3.81
C ALA A 33 -3.87 -7.21 -4.68
N ALA A 34 -4.51 -8.27 -4.19
CA ALA A 34 -5.59 -8.96 -4.89
C ALA A 34 -6.79 -8.05 -5.19
N TYR A 35 -7.07 -7.06 -4.35
CA TYR A 35 -8.10 -6.05 -4.59
C TYR A 35 -7.58 -4.87 -5.43
N GLY A 36 -6.40 -4.36 -5.11
CA GLY A 36 -5.85 -3.14 -5.70
C GLY A 36 -5.36 -3.32 -7.14
N ILE A 37 -4.79 -4.48 -7.49
CA ILE A 37 -4.32 -4.78 -8.85
C ILE A 37 -5.46 -4.76 -9.88
N PRO A 38 -6.57 -5.53 -9.73
CA PRO A 38 -7.65 -5.51 -10.72
C PRO A 38 -8.29 -4.13 -10.83
N LEU A 39 -8.49 -3.44 -9.71
CA LEU A 39 -9.00 -2.07 -9.72
C LEU A 39 -8.08 -1.12 -10.48
N SER A 40 -6.76 -1.21 -10.25
CA SER A 40 -5.78 -0.37 -10.95
C SER A 40 -5.73 -0.65 -12.46
N LEU A 41 -5.92 -1.90 -12.88
CA LEU A 41 -5.98 -2.27 -14.29
C LEU A 41 -7.24 -1.71 -14.96
N ILE A 42 -8.39 -1.81 -14.31
CA ILE A 42 -9.65 -1.24 -14.81
C ILE A 42 -9.53 0.28 -14.96
N LEU A 43 -9.00 0.97 -13.95
CA LEU A 43 -8.80 2.41 -14.00
C LEU A 43 -7.77 2.81 -15.07
N LEU A 44 -6.70 2.03 -15.26
CA LEU A 44 -5.72 2.25 -16.31
C LEU A 44 -6.38 2.16 -17.69
N LEU A 45 -7.16 1.11 -17.95
CA LEU A 45 -7.89 0.94 -19.21
C LEU A 45 -8.91 2.06 -19.43
N PHE A 46 -9.59 2.49 -18.37
CA PHE A 46 -10.58 3.57 -18.43
C PHE A 46 -9.93 4.92 -18.77
N VAL A 47 -8.84 5.27 -18.08
CA VAL A 47 -8.07 6.50 -18.35
C VAL A 47 -7.43 6.44 -19.74
N TRP A 48 -6.87 5.30 -20.13
CA TRP A 48 -6.33 5.08 -21.47
C TRP A 48 -7.41 5.28 -22.55
N ALA A 49 -8.62 4.74 -22.34
CA ALA A 49 -9.73 4.93 -23.25
C ALA A 49 -10.19 6.39 -23.32
N ILE A 50 -10.28 7.10 -22.18
CA ILE A 50 -10.64 8.53 -22.14
C ILE A 50 -9.59 9.37 -22.87
N LEU A 51 -8.30 9.18 -22.56
CA LEU A 51 -7.22 9.90 -23.23
C LEU A 51 -7.21 9.60 -24.73
N GLY A 52 -7.41 8.34 -25.11
CA GLY A 52 -7.57 7.95 -26.52
C GLY A 52 -8.75 8.67 -27.18
N MET A 53 -9.91 8.71 -26.53
CA MET A 53 -11.09 9.40 -27.05
C MET A 53 -10.89 10.92 -27.17
N ILE A 54 -10.22 11.56 -26.22
CA ILE A 54 -9.96 13.01 -26.21
C ILE A 54 -8.91 13.40 -27.26
N PHE A 55 -7.77 12.70 -27.32
CA PHE A 55 -6.62 13.11 -28.14
C PHE A 55 -6.64 12.55 -29.57
N ILE A 56 -7.13 11.33 -29.79
CA ILE A 56 -7.23 10.72 -31.15
C ILE A 56 -8.58 11.07 -31.79
N GLY A 57 -9.59 11.36 -30.98
CA GLY A 57 -10.97 11.61 -31.37
C GLY A 57 -11.77 10.32 -31.53
N PRO A 58 -13.07 10.30 -31.16
CA PRO A 58 -13.89 9.09 -31.12
C PRO A 58 -13.98 8.39 -32.48
N LYS A 59 -13.96 9.15 -33.59
CA LYS A 59 -14.04 8.60 -34.95
C LYS A 59 -12.79 7.79 -35.36
N LYS A 60 -11.59 8.15 -34.91
CA LYS A 60 -10.35 7.39 -35.20
C LYS A 60 -10.02 6.36 -34.12
N PHE A 61 -10.61 6.49 -32.93
CA PHE A 61 -10.49 5.51 -31.86
C PHE A 61 -11.32 4.25 -32.13
N PHE A 62 -12.55 4.41 -32.66
CA PHE A 62 -13.40 3.28 -33.07
C PHE A 62 -13.18 2.81 -34.52
N ALA A 63 -12.65 3.67 -35.40
CA ALA A 63 -12.26 3.23 -36.73
C ALA A 63 -10.87 2.59 -36.67
N CYS A 64 -10.81 1.26 -36.85
CA CYS A 64 -9.57 0.52 -37.13
C CYS A 64 -8.97 1.01 -38.45
N LYS A 65 -8.33 2.18 -38.47
CA LYS A 65 -7.60 2.65 -39.64
C LYS A 65 -6.23 1.99 -39.65
N ASN A 66 -5.90 1.32 -40.75
CA ASN A 66 -4.62 0.68 -40.99
C ASN A 66 -3.47 1.61 -40.52
N PRO A 67 -2.59 1.14 -39.62
CA PRO A 67 -1.46 1.95 -39.17
C PRO A 67 -0.60 2.31 -40.38
N ASP A 68 -0.18 3.57 -40.42
CA ASP A 68 0.73 4.03 -41.46
C ASP A 68 2.06 3.29 -41.31
N LYS A 69 2.33 2.36 -42.23
CA LYS A 69 3.52 1.47 -42.19
C LYS A 69 4.82 2.27 -42.13
N SER A 70 4.84 3.49 -42.68
CA SER A 70 6.00 4.39 -42.62
C SER A 70 6.28 4.86 -41.20
N ARG A 71 5.23 5.22 -40.45
CA ARG A 71 5.32 5.67 -39.05
C ARG A 71 5.66 4.53 -38.11
N GLU A 72 5.13 3.33 -38.37
CA GLU A 72 5.46 2.13 -37.60
C GLU A 72 6.93 1.74 -37.77
N ALA A 73 7.47 1.83 -39.00
CA ALA A 73 8.89 1.60 -39.25
C ALA A 73 9.79 2.60 -38.51
N ALA A 74 9.43 3.88 -38.49
CA ALA A 74 10.18 4.89 -37.74
C ALA A 74 10.17 4.64 -36.22
N ILE A 75 9.02 4.24 -35.65
CA ILE A 75 8.91 3.90 -34.21
C ILE A 75 9.76 2.68 -33.88
N ARG A 76 9.73 1.64 -34.74
CA ARG A 76 10.54 0.43 -34.54
C ARG A 76 12.04 0.72 -34.57
N GLN A 77 12.49 1.60 -35.46
CA GLN A 77 13.90 2.01 -35.50
C GLN A 77 14.33 2.69 -34.20
N ILE A 78 13.51 3.61 -33.68
CA ILE A 78 13.80 4.26 -32.38
C ILE A 78 13.80 3.23 -31.25
N LEU A 79 12.82 2.31 -31.24
CA LEU A 79 12.74 1.27 -30.21
C LEU A 79 13.94 0.30 -30.26
N ASP A 80 14.39 -0.06 -31.46
CA ASP A 80 15.56 -0.93 -31.63
C ASP A 80 16.86 -0.22 -31.24
N GLU A 81 16.96 1.08 -31.51
CA GLU A 81 18.10 1.90 -31.08
C GLU A 81 18.17 1.99 -29.55
N GLU A 82 17.05 2.28 -28.89
CA GLU A 82 16.96 2.31 -27.42
C GLU A 82 17.16 0.92 -26.81
N LYS A 83 16.64 -0.13 -27.43
CA LYS A 83 16.88 -1.51 -26.97
C LYS A 83 18.35 -1.89 -27.09
N ARG A 84 19.06 -1.40 -28.12
CA ARG A 84 20.50 -1.59 -28.27
C ARG A 84 21.29 -0.76 -27.27
N SER A 85 20.84 0.46 -26.94
CA SER A 85 21.50 1.32 -25.97
C SER A 85 21.46 0.75 -24.54
N LEU A 86 20.39 0.04 -24.18
CA LEU A 86 20.20 -0.62 -22.88
C LEU A 86 21.16 -1.79 -22.63
N GLY A 87 21.70 -2.43 -23.67
CA GLY A 87 22.60 -3.58 -23.54
C GLY A 87 21.91 -4.87 -23.05
N PRO A 88 22.65 -6.00 -22.97
CA PRO A 88 22.13 -7.25 -22.43
C PRO A 88 21.96 -7.19 -20.91
N ILE A 89 20.94 -7.87 -20.38
CA ILE A 89 20.67 -7.94 -18.93
C ILE A 89 21.91 -8.47 -18.18
N GLU A 90 22.40 -7.68 -17.25
CA GLU A 90 23.54 -8.05 -16.41
C GLU A 90 23.11 -8.99 -15.26
N TRP A 91 24.09 -9.69 -14.68
CA TRP A 91 23.83 -10.61 -13.57
C TRP A 91 23.18 -9.91 -12.37
N ALA A 92 23.65 -8.71 -12.03
CA ALA A 92 23.09 -7.91 -10.95
C ALA A 92 21.60 -7.61 -11.19
N GLU A 93 21.22 -7.20 -12.39
CA GLU A 93 19.83 -6.92 -12.77
C GLU A 93 18.96 -8.18 -12.71
N GLY A 94 19.44 -9.28 -13.27
CA GLY A 94 18.74 -10.57 -13.23
C GLY A 94 18.53 -11.07 -11.80
N SER A 95 19.55 -10.93 -10.94
CA SER A 95 19.47 -11.30 -9.53
C SER A 95 18.48 -10.41 -8.76
N ALA A 96 18.47 -9.10 -9.00
CA ALA A 96 17.52 -8.18 -8.39
C ALA A 96 16.06 -8.52 -8.75
N ILE A 97 15.79 -8.83 -10.02
CA ILE A 97 14.48 -9.28 -10.49
C ILE A 97 14.07 -10.59 -9.80
N GLY A 98 15.00 -11.55 -9.70
CA GLY A 98 14.77 -12.82 -9.01
C GLY A 98 14.43 -12.64 -7.54
N ILE A 99 15.20 -11.81 -6.81
CA ILE A 99 14.97 -11.50 -5.40
C ILE A 99 13.61 -10.81 -5.21
N LEU A 100 13.29 -9.84 -6.07
CA LEU A 100 11.99 -9.16 -6.03
C LEU A 100 10.84 -10.15 -6.25
N ALA A 101 10.97 -11.07 -7.22
CA ALA A 101 9.97 -12.11 -7.47
C ALA A 101 9.79 -13.01 -6.25
N VAL A 102 10.88 -13.42 -5.59
CA VAL A 102 10.83 -14.22 -4.35
C VAL A 102 10.10 -13.47 -3.24
N ILE A 103 10.37 -12.18 -3.05
CA ILE A 103 9.68 -11.35 -2.03
C ILE A 103 8.19 -11.24 -2.34
N VAL A 104 7.82 -11.01 -3.61
CA VAL A 104 6.41 -10.93 -4.02
C VAL A 104 5.69 -12.26 -3.79
N VAL A 105 6.32 -13.39 -4.15
CA VAL A 105 5.78 -14.72 -3.86
C VAL A 105 5.63 -14.91 -2.35
N LEU A 106 6.61 -14.50 -1.56
CA LEU A 106 6.56 -14.59 -0.10
C LEU A 106 5.41 -13.76 0.49
N TRP A 107 5.15 -12.56 -0.04
CA TRP A 107 4.01 -11.74 0.37
C TRP A 107 2.66 -12.38 0.01
N VAL A 108 2.53 -12.95 -1.18
CA VAL A 108 1.27 -13.58 -1.63
C VAL A 108 1.01 -14.90 -0.89
N THR A 109 2.06 -15.69 -0.64
CA THR A 109 1.97 -17.02 0.01
C THR A 109 1.90 -16.96 1.53
N ARG A 110 1.90 -15.76 2.14
CA ARG A 110 1.82 -15.58 3.60
C ARG A 110 0.52 -16.16 4.20
N LYS A 111 -0.63 -15.78 3.64
CA LYS A 111 -1.97 -16.25 4.07
C LYS A 111 -2.97 -16.29 2.89
N PRO A 112 -2.82 -17.24 1.95
CA PRO A 112 -3.74 -17.38 0.82
C PRO A 112 -5.04 -18.11 1.22
N GLY A 113 -5.73 -17.66 2.27
CA GLY A 113 -6.98 -18.26 2.78
C GLY A 113 -6.81 -19.49 3.69
N VAL A 114 -5.64 -20.15 3.66
CA VAL A 114 -5.15 -21.10 4.67
C VAL A 114 -3.89 -20.54 5.32
N ASP A 115 -3.53 -20.98 6.54
CA ASP A 115 -2.28 -20.57 7.18
C ASP A 115 -1.11 -21.06 6.30
N GLY A 116 -0.54 -20.15 5.50
CA GLY A 116 0.54 -20.43 4.54
C GLY A 116 1.87 -20.71 5.24
N TRP A 117 2.98 -20.17 4.73
CA TRP A 117 4.26 -20.26 5.45
C TRP A 117 4.24 -19.57 6.82
N ALA A 118 3.22 -18.76 7.11
CA ALA A 118 2.98 -18.18 8.42
C ALA A 118 2.73 -19.24 9.52
N ALA A 119 2.31 -20.46 9.18
CA ALA A 119 2.15 -21.57 10.13
C ALA A 119 3.49 -22.16 10.61
N LEU A 120 4.56 -22.00 9.83
CA LEU A 120 5.88 -22.55 10.13
C LEU A 120 6.64 -21.70 11.17
N VAL A 121 6.19 -20.46 11.40
CA VAL A 121 6.78 -19.55 12.38
C VAL A 121 5.97 -19.66 13.68
N PRO A 122 6.61 -19.97 14.83
CA PRO A 122 5.88 -20.19 16.08
C PRO A 122 5.09 -18.94 16.50
N SER A 123 3.79 -19.11 16.70
CA SER A 123 2.89 -18.09 17.24
C SER A 123 3.23 -17.81 18.70
N GLY A 124 3.44 -16.54 19.05
CA GLY A 124 3.61 -16.14 20.45
C GLY A 124 2.30 -16.23 21.21
N PHE A 125 2.33 -16.75 22.43
CA PHE A 125 1.19 -16.75 23.35
C PHE A 125 1.18 -15.43 24.14
N ASN A 126 0.06 -14.70 24.13
CA ASN A 126 -0.13 -13.55 25.03
C ASN A 126 -0.51 -14.02 26.44
N LYS A 127 -0.46 -13.12 27.42
CA LYS A 127 -0.87 -13.39 28.83
C LYS A 127 -2.31 -13.89 28.99
N ASP A 128 -3.15 -13.76 27.96
CA ASP A 128 -4.55 -14.22 27.90
C ASP A 128 -4.76 -15.52 27.08
N GLY A 129 -3.68 -16.25 26.74
CA GLY A 129 -3.78 -17.57 26.09
C GLY A 129 -4.20 -17.57 24.60
N LYS A 130 -4.36 -16.40 23.97
CA LYS A 130 -4.63 -16.28 22.52
C LYS A 130 -3.33 -16.30 21.72
N SER A 131 -3.27 -17.16 20.70
CA SER A 131 -2.18 -17.21 19.73
C SER A 131 -2.24 -15.98 18.84
N ILE A 132 -1.33 -15.03 19.03
CA ILE A 132 -1.18 -13.94 18.09
C ILE A 132 -0.27 -14.46 16.98
N PRO A 133 -0.67 -14.43 15.69
CA PRO A 133 0.26 -14.72 14.62
C PRO A 133 1.33 -13.62 14.62
N LEU A 134 2.53 -13.96 15.11
CA LEU A 134 3.69 -13.04 15.18
C LEU A 134 4.27 -12.73 13.79
N THR A 135 3.71 -13.33 12.75
CA THR A 135 4.17 -13.27 11.36
C THR A 135 3.50 -12.10 10.64
N THR A 136 4.21 -10.99 10.44
CA THR A 136 3.74 -9.78 9.73
C THR A 136 4.40 -9.67 8.34
N ASP A 137 3.76 -8.97 7.39
CA ASP A 137 4.31 -8.67 6.05
C ASP A 137 5.69 -7.97 6.09
N THR A 138 6.04 -7.38 7.23
CA THR A 138 7.31 -6.73 7.49
C THR A 138 8.49 -7.70 7.52
N GLN A 139 8.29 -8.96 7.91
CA GLN A 139 9.37 -9.96 7.96
C GLN A 139 9.89 -10.30 6.56
N ALA A 140 8.97 -10.48 5.61
CA ALA A 140 9.32 -10.68 4.20
C ALA A 140 10.08 -9.48 3.62
N ALA A 141 9.68 -8.26 3.99
CA ALA A 141 10.37 -7.04 3.57
C ALA A 141 11.79 -6.91 4.17
N VAL A 142 11.96 -7.20 5.46
CA VAL A 142 13.26 -7.17 6.13
C VAL A 142 14.18 -8.25 5.57
N LEU A 143 13.67 -9.47 5.38
CA LEU A 143 14.42 -10.56 4.74
C LEU A 143 14.85 -10.16 3.33
N GLY A 144 13.96 -9.56 2.54
CA GLY A 144 14.27 -9.05 1.22
C GLY A 144 15.39 -8.02 1.22
N THR A 145 15.34 -7.05 2.14
CA THR A 145 16.39 -6.03 2.30
C THR A 145 17.74 -6.65 2.65
N ILE A 146 17.76 -7.60 3.60
CA ILE A 146 19.00 -8.31 3.97
C ILE A 146 19.53 -9.08 2.76
N LEU A 147 18.66 -9.75 2.02
CA LEU A 147 19.04 -10.59 0.90
C LEU A 147 19.61 -9.75 -0.26
N VAL A 148 19.01 -8.61 -0.60
CA VAL A 148 19.56 -7.69 -1.62
C VAL A 148 20.89 -7.06 -1.19
N CYS A 149 21.03 -6.71 0.10
CA CYS A 149 22.26 -6.12 0.63
C CYS A 149 23.40 -7.15 0.84
N ALA A 150 23.09 -8.44 0.93
CA ALA A 150 24.05 -9.52 1.11
C ALA A 150 24.37 -10.29 -0.19
N TRP A 151 23.51 -10.21 -1.21
CA TRP A 151 23.70 -10.94 -2.46
C TRP A 151 24.81 -10.31 -3.32
N PRO A 152 25.76 -11.10 -3.84
CA PRO A 152 26.84 -10.56 -4.66
C PRO A 152 26.33 -10.07 -6.03
N ALA A 153 26.77 -8.88 -6.43
CA ALA A 153 26.46 -8.29 -7.73
C ALA A 153 27.17 -9.00 -8.89
N ASN A 154 28.29 -9.69 -8.61
CA ASN A 154 29.01 -10.48 -9.60
C ASN A 154 28.55 -11.95 -9.60
N ASN A 155 28.56 -12.60 -10.77
CA ASN A 155 28.14 -13.98 -10.92
C ASN A 155 29.14 -14.94 -10.25
N PRO A 156 28.80 -15.58 -9.11
CA PRO A 156 29.73 -16.47 -8.41
C PRO A 156 30.01 -17.77 -9.20
N PHE A 157 29.21 -18.07 -10.24
CA PHE A 157 29.34 -19.26 -11.08
C PHE A 157 30.09 -19.01 -12.39
N ARG A 158 30.45 -17.76 -12.72
CA ARG A 158 31.23 -17.45 -13.92
C ARG A 158 32.72 -17.68 -13.65
N ARG A 159 33.37 -18.50 -14.48
CA ARG A 159 34.83 -18.67 -14.45
C ARG A 159 35.50 -17.33 -14.78
N ARG A 160 36.25 -16.79 -13.82
CA ARG A 160 37.02 -15.54 -13.96
C ARG A 160 37.96 -15.65 -15.16
N GLN A 161 37.82 -14.75 -16.13
CA GLN A 161 38.78 -14.65 -17.23
C GLN A 161 40.03 -13.90 -16.73
N PRO A 162 41.25 -14.27 -17.14
CA PRO A 162 42.49 -13.66 -16.64
C PRO A 162 42.64 -12.16 -16.97
N THR A 163 41.83 -11.63 -17.89
CA THR A 163 41.93 -10.28 -18.46
C THR A 163 41.03 -9.25 -17.77
N GLU A 164 40.25 -9.67 -16.76
CA GLU A 164 39.21 -8.86 -16.13
C GLU A 164 39.78 -8.12 -14.90
N GLN A 165 39.65 -6.79 -14.89
CA GLN A 165 40.14 -5.90 -13.81
C GLN A 165 39.62 -6.36 -12.44
N ASP A 166 40.36 -6.04 -11.37
CA ASP A 166 39.98 -6.33 -9.99
C ASP A 166 38.72 -5.55 -9.58
N ILE A 167 37.57 -6.06 -9.97
CA ILE A 167 36.27 -5.65 -9.44
C ILE A 167 36.14 -6.32 -8.07
N ASP A 168 35.80 -5.53 -7.04
CA ASP A 168 35.63 -6.02 -5.68
C ASP A 168 34.61 -7.17 -5.66
N PRO A 169 35.02 -8.40 -5.33
CA PRO A 169 34.16 -9.59 -5.45
C PRO A 169 32.99 -9.60 -4.46
N LEU A 170 32.93 -8.63 -3.54
CA LEU A 170 31.92 -8.49 -2.49
C LEU A 170 30.99 -7.30 -2.70
N GLU A 171 31.02 -6.62 -3.85
CA GLU A 171 30.05 -5.54 -4.09
C GLU A 171 28.62 -6.13 -4.11
N PRO A 172 27.74 -5.71 -3.18
CA PRO A 172 26.39 -6.23 -3.11
C PRO A 172 25.53 -5.62 -4.23
N VAL A 173 24.46 -6.31 -4.60
CA VAL A 173 23.49 -5.81 -5.61
C VAL A 173 22.99 -4.40 -5.27
N LEU A 174 22.85 -4.09 -3.97
CA LEU A 174 22.58 -2.74 -3.51
C LEU A 174 23.52 -2.33 -2.36
N PRO A 175 24.49 -1.44 -2.59
CA PRO A 175 25.33 -0.93 -1.51
C PRO A 175 24.52 -0.06 -0.55
N TRP A 176 24.73 -0.26 0.76
CA TRP A 176 24.00 0.44 1.83
C TRP A 176 24.04 1.97 1.68
N LYS A 177 25.17 2.53 1.25
CA LYS A 177 25.33 3.98 1.04
C LYS A 177 24.36 4.52 -0.02
N VAL A 178 24.08 3.74 -1.06
CA VAL A 178 23.09 4.09 -2.09
C VAL A 178 21.68 3.92 -1.54
N ALA A 179 21.41 2.83 -0.82
CA ALA A 179 20.10 2.61 -0.19
C ALA A 179 19.74 3.77 0.77
N GLN A 180 20.66 4.15 1.66
CA GLN A 180 20.48 5.22 2.64
C GLN A 180 20.22 6.59 1.98
N SER A 181 20.93 6.91 0.90
CA SER A 181 20.79 8.20 0.21
C SER A 181 19.52 8.31 -0.63
N ARG A 182 19.00 7.18 -1.14
CA ARG A 182 17.76 7.13 -1.93
C ARG A 182 16.50 6.92 -1.08
N CYS A 183 16.64 6.50 0.18
CA CYS A 183 15.50 6.33 1.08
C CYS A 183 14.82 7.68 1.40
N PRO A 184 13.48 7.79 1.23
CA PRO A 184 12.74 9.01 1.53
C PRO A 184 12.47 9.12 3.05
N TRP A 185 13.50 9.50 3.82
CA TRP A 185 13.43 9.63 5.28
C TRP A 185 12.30 10.55 5.76
N GLN A 186 12.04 11.63 5.00
CA GLN A 186 10.98 12.60 5.31
C GLN A 186 9.60 11.93 5.38
N VAL A 187 9.30 11.02 4.44
CA VAL A 187 8.02 10.31 4.42
C VAL A 187 7.92 9.34 5.60
N LEU A 188 9.02 8.65 5.93
CA LEU A 188 9.05 7.75 7.08
C LEU A 188 8.79 8.50 8.40
N PHE A 189 9.45 9.63 8.61
CA PHE A 189 9.24 10.48 9.79
C PHE A 189 7.84 11.09 9.81
N LEU A 190 7.30 11.50 8.66
CA LEU A 190 5.96 12.06 8.56
C LEU A 190 4.89 11.03 8.94
N ILE A 191 5.01 9.80 8.45
CA ILE A 191 4.08 8.70 8.77
C ILE A 191 4.15 8.40 10.28
N GLY A 192 5.35 8.27 10.86
CA GLY A 192 5.53 8.06 12.29
C GLY A 192 4.96 9.20 13.14
N GLY A 193 5.25 10.45 12.78
CA GLY A 193 4.69 11.63 13.44
C GLY A 193 3.17 11.71 13.37
N GLY A 194 2.57 11.31 12.25
CA GLY A 194 1.11 11.24 12.08
C GLY A 194 0.44 10.24 13.02
N PHE A 195 1.02 9.06 13.22
CA PHE A 195 0.52 8.08 14.20
C PHE A 195 0.69 8.55 15.66
N CYS A 196 1.81 9.21 15.97
CA CYS A 196 1.99 9.81 17.30
C CYS A 196 0.96 10.90 17.57
N LEU A 197 0.71 11.78 16.58
CA LEU A 197 -0.26 12.85 16.70
C LEU A 197 -1.69 12.30 16.82
N SER A 198 -2.06 11.26 16.06
CA SER A 198 -3.38 10.65 16.17
C SER A 198 -3.63 10.04 17.56
N ARG A 199 -2.62 9.38 18.14
CA ARG A 199 -2.66 8.88 19.52
C ARG A 199 -2.76 10.02 20.54
N MET A 200 -1.97 11.08 20.37
CA MET A 200 -2.02 12.27 21.25
C MET A 200 -3.43 12.89 21.26
N CYS A 201 -4.01 13.12 20.09
CA CYS A 201 -5.36 13.69 19.97
C CYS A 201 -6.46 12.76 20.55
N THR A 202 -6.24 11.45 20.53
CA THR A 202 -7.16 10.46 21.15
C THR A 202 -7.07 10.52 22.67
N VAL A 203 -5.87 10.59 23.23
CA VAL A 203 -5.65 10.68 24.69
C VAL A 203 -6.11 12.03 25.24
N SER A 204 -5.87 13.13 24.53
CA SER A 204 -6.31 14.47 24.92
C SER A 204 -7.82 14.69 24.76
N GLN A 205 -8.58 13.70 24.26
CA GLN A 205 -10.04 13.75 23.99
C GLN A 205 -10.51 14.88 23.06
N VAL A 206 -9.58 15.65 22.46
CA VAL A 206 -9.86 16.74 21.52
C VAL A 206 -10.67 16.23 20.33
N VAL A 207 -10.36 15.03 19.84
CA VAL A 207 -11.13 14.39 18.75
C VAL A 207 -12.57 14.13 19.16
N CYS A 208 -12.84 13.78 20.43
CA CYS A 208 -14.20 13.53 20.91
C CYS A 208 -15.02 14.82 20.93
N SER A 209 -14.46 15.90 21.50
CA SER A 209 -15.11 17.22 21.55
C SER A 209 -15.36 17.78 20.14
N LEU A 210 -14.38 17.65 19.24
CA LEU A 210 -14.53 18.11 17.85
C LEU A 210 -15.54 17.26 17.08
N SER A 211 -15.54 15.93 17.28
CA SER A 211 -16.51 15.03 16.65
C SER A 211 -17.92 15.32 17.13
N LEU A 212 -18.12 15.59 18.43
CA LEU A 212 -19.42 15.94 18.99
C LEU A 212 -19.92 17.28 18.44
N ALA A 213 -19.04 18.28 18.31
CA ALA A 213 -19.37 19.58 17.74
C ALA A 213 -19.77 19.47 16.24
N VAL A 214 -19.03 18.68 15.46
CA VAL A 214 -19.35 18.44 14.04
C VAL A 214 -20.68 17.69 13.89
N VAL A 215 -20.93 16.69 14.74
CA VAL A 215 -22.23 15.97 14.73
C VAL A 215 -23.36 16.89 15.17
N HIS A 216 -23.14 17.73 16.18
CA HIS A 216 -24.14 18.70 16.64
C HIS A 216 -24.45 19.72 15.54
N GLU A 217 -23.46 20.26 14.82
CA GLU A 217 -23.67 21.13 13.66
C GLU A 217 -24.33 20.38 12.48
N ALA A 218 -23.98 19.13 12.22
CA ALA A 218 -24.60 18.35 11.15
C ALA A 218 -26.06 17.98 11.45
N VAL A 219 -26.43 17.81 12.73
CA VAL A 219 -27.77 17.42 13.18
C VAL A 219 -28.66 18.64 13.46
N TYR A 220 -28.11 19.72 14.04
CA TYR A 220 -28.85 20.92 14.45
C TYR A 220 -28.59 22.15 13.57
N GLY A 221 -27.45 22.24 12.88
CA GLY A 221 -27.12 23.31 11.92
C GLY A 221 -27.64 23.04 10.50
N GLY A 222 -28.42 21.97 10.32
CA GLY A 222 -29.05 21.58 9.07
C GLY A 222 -30.23 22.45 8.65
N MET A 223 -30.05 23.77 8.56
CA MET A 223 -30.83 24.63 7.68
C MET A 223 -30.06 25.94 7.49
N SER A 224 -29.51 26.11 6.29
CA SER A 224 -28.85 27.32 5.77
C SER A 224 -27.32 27.39 5.96
N VAL A 225 -26.62 27.45 4.82
CA VAL A 225 -25.29 28.05 4.59
C VAL A 225 -24.04 27.14 4.48
N CYS A 226 -23.83 26.05 5.24
CA CYS A 226 -22.51 25.36 5.17
C CYS A 226 -22.32 24.26 4.09
N ALA A 227 -23.38 23.86 3.36
CA ALA A 227 -23.28 22.76 2.37
C ALA A 227 -22.57 23.14 1.05
N ILE A 228 -22.33 24.42 0.79
CA ILE A 228 -21.76 24.89 -0.49
C ILE A 228 -20.23 25.02 -0.42
N GLN A 229 -19.65 25.36 0.74
CA GLN A 229 -18.20 25.63 0.82
C GLN A 229 -17.32 24.39 1.00
N THR A 230 -17.85 23.26 1.48
CA THR A 230 -17.05 22.05 1.75
C THR A 230 -16.86 21.14 0.53
N ARG A 231 -17.48 21.46 -0.61
CA ARG A 231 -17.31 20.70 -1.86
C ARG A 231 -15.99 20.97 -2.60
N GLU A 232 -15.27 22.03 -2.27
CA GLU A 232 -14.00 22.38 -2.95
C GLU A 232 -12.73 21.90 -2.25
N VAL A 233 -12.79 21.46 -0.98
CA VAL A 233 -11.57 21.17 -0.19
C VAL A 233 -11.49 19.72 0.32
N GLY A 234 -12.55 18.92 0.21
CA GLY A 234 -12.58 17.55 0.72
C GLY A 234 -12.58 16.48 -0.37
N SER A 235 -11.51 15.69 -0.45
CA SER A 235 -11.51 14.41 -1.20
C SER A 235 -12.69 13.54 -0.75
N SER A 236 -13.40 12.92 -1.71
CA SER A 236 -14.63 12.12 -1.56
C SER A 236 -14.56 11.00 -0.51
N THR A 237 -13.38 10.71 0.03
CA THR A 237 -13.11 9.74 1.09
C THR A 237 -13.57 10.19 2.49
N SER A 238 -13.65 11.50 2.78
CA SER A 238 -14.12 12.00 4.09
C SER A 238 -15.62 11.79 4.33
N VAL A 239 -16.43 11.73 3.26
CA VAL A 239 -17.90 11.59 3.37
C VAL A 239 -18.33 10.13 3.56
N ALA A 240 -17.56 9.17 3.04
CA ALA A 240 -17.83 7.75 3.24
C ALA A 240 -17.48 7.31 4.68
N LEU A 241 -16.38 7.83 5.24
CA LEU A 241 -15.94 7.52 6.61
C LEU A 241 -16.87 8.07 7.71
N SER A 242 -17.67 9.11 7.42
CA SER A 242 -18.60 9.68 8.40
C SER A 242 -19.85 8.82 8.59
N ARG A 243 -20.36 8.18 7.53
CA ARG A 243 -21.56 7.33 7.61
C ARG A 243 -21.34 6.06 8.44
N ASP A 244 -20.19 5.41 8.30
CA ASP A 244 -19.88 4.19 9.07
C ASP A 244 -19.59 4.48 10.55
N LYS A 245 -18.96 5.62 10.86
CA LYS A 245 -18.73 6.06 12.24
C LYS A 245 -20.03 6.45 12.95
N VAL A 246 -21.00 7.03 12.24
CA VAL A 246 -22.35 7.31 12.79
C VAL A 246 -23.09 6.01 13.13
N ALA A 247 -23.00 4.99 12.28
CA ALA A 247 -23.63 3.69 12.54
C ALA A 247 -22.97 2.89 13.69
N GLN A 248 -21.66 3.05 13.91
CA GLN A 248 -20.95 2.44 15.04
C GLN A 248 -21.11 3.22 16.36
N SER A 249 -21.23 4.55 16.30
CA SER A 249 -21.47 5.40 17.47
C SER A 249 -22.85 5.13 18.07
N HIS A 250 -23.89 5.05 17.23
CA HIS A 250 -25.25 4.71 17.68
C HIS A 250 -25.31 3.34 18.38
N ARG A 251 -24.55 2.36 17.88
CA ARG A 251 -24.49 1.01 18.47
C ARG A 251 -23.78 0.99 19.83
N ARG A 252 -22.72 1.78 20.00
CA ARG A 252 -22.01 1.88 21.30
C ARG A 252 -22.83 2.61 22.35
N VAL A 253 -23.53 3.68 21.98
CA VAL A 253 -24.41 4.44 22.88
C VAL A 253 -25.61 3.61 23.34
N CYS A 254 -26.22 2.80 22.45
CA CYS A 254 -27.31 1.90 22.85
C CYS A 254 -26.86 0.76 23.78
N VAL A 255 -25.64 0.23 23.60
CA VAL A 255 -25.11 -0.84 24.48
C VAL A 255 -24.77 -0.30 25.87
N THR A 256 -24.22 0.92 25.96
CA THR A 256 -23.97 1.57 27.26
C THR A 256 -25.26 1.99 27.96
N ALA A 257 -26.29 2.42 27.22
CA ALA A 257 -27.59 2.78 27.79
C ALA A 257 -28.38 1.55 28.29
N SER A 258 -28.29 0.41 27.58
CA SER A 258 -28.92 -0.85 28.03
C SER A 258 -28.23 -1.42 29.27
N ALA A 259 -26.90 -1.30 29.37
CA ALA A 259 -26.14 -1.78 30.54
C ALA A 259 -26.37 -0.93 31.80
N ASP A 260 -26.67 0.36 31.67
CA ASP A 260 -27.04 1.23 32.79
C ASP A 260 -28.49 1.02 33.25
N HIS A 261 -29.40 0.63 32.34
CA HIS A 261 -30.79 0.34 32.71
C HIS A 261 -30.93 -0.97 33.51
N ASP A 262 -30.16 -2.01 33.15
CA ASP A 262 -30.15 -3.29 33.90
C ASP A 262 -29.49 -3.16 35.28
N ARG A 263 -28.49 -2.29 35.45
CA ARG A 263 -27.87 -2.02 36.77
C ARG A 263 -28.79 -1.26 37.72
N HIS A 264 -29.67 -0.41 37.21
CA HIS A 264 -30.64 0.31 38.03
C HIS A 264 -31.94 -0.45 38.29
N GLY A 265 -32.23 -1.52 37.54
CA GLY A 265 -33.37 -2.42 37.77
C GLY A 265 -33.16 -3.47 38.86
N MET A 266 -31.92 -3.87 39.16
CA MET A 266 -31.60 -4.84 40.23
C MET A 266 -31.37 -4.20 41.63
N ALA A 267 -31.44 -2.88 41.74
CA ALA A 267 -31.21 -2.13 42.97
C ALA A 267 -32.50 -1.54 43.58
N ARG A 268 -33.66 -2.16 43.34
CA ARG A 268 -34.91 -1.94 44.07
C ARG A 268 -35.59 -3.25 44.42
#